data_AF-A0A662BU45-F1
#
_entry.id   AF-A0A662BU45-F1
#
_cell.length_a   1.000
_cell.length_b   1.000
_cell.length_c   1.000
_cell.angle_alpha   90.00
_cell.angle_beta   90.00
_cell.angle_gamma   90.00
#
_symmetry.space_group_name_H-M   'P 1'
#
loop_
_entity.id
_entity.type
_entity.pdbx_description
1 polymer ?
#
loop_
_entity_poly.entity_id
_entity_poly.type
_entity_poly.pdbx_seq_one_letter_code
_entity_poly.pdbx_strand_id
1 'polypeptide(L)'
;MKYFIRTILFILFLSLAKDTNAQYKKDVKTTRILFIFDASNSMNGKWDSGKKIDIARKILIKLVDSLDKLENTQLALRVYGHQYAFPPQVCTDSKLEVPFANENISKIKETLNNIIPKGTTPIAYSLEQSANDFPPRKNVRNVIVLITDGIEACDGDPCAIALALQSKNITLKPYIIGIGLDVEIKKAFECVGKFYDAQNEEEFEDMLEVVVKQTFNKTSAQINLLDITKKPTETNVNLSFYDKNSEKVLFNAIHTMNENNEPDIIYLDPKIDYKIVVHTIPKTIIDNITIIPNKHNIISAPAPQGYLLVKQEKGNKYDETKLIVRQVGKKETLYAQEFGKSEKYLVGTYDIELLTLPRIYKNNIKITQSKTTTIKILQPGLVNFNMPAKGFGSLYVIRNTKQVWVCNLNGVTREVYTLQPGNYRVVWRTTSAKKMDLSKIKDFKVVSGRSVVVKF
;
A
#
# COMPACT_ATOMS: atom_id res chain seq x y z
N MET A 1 3.74 -45.40 -75.52
CA MET A 1 2.46 -45.01 -74.87
C MET A 1 2.55 -45.30 -73.37
N LYS A 2 3.44 -44.59 -72.64
CA LYS A 2 3.93 -44.99 -71.31
C LYS A 2 4.32 -43.78 -70.43
N TYR A 3 3.58 -42.66 -70.49
CA TYR A 3 3.83 -41.50 -69.61
C TYR A 3 2.56 -40.70 -69.33
N PHE A 4 1.47 -41.36 -68.89
CA PHE A 4 0.25 -40.62 -68.51
C PHE A 4 -0.53 -41.19 -67.32
N ILE A 5 0.02 -42.17 -66.59
CA ILE A 5 -0.65 -42.77 -65.41
C ILE A 5 0.35 -42.84 -64.24
N ARG A 6 0.94 -41.72 -63.87
CA ARG A 6 1.82 -41.64 -62.68
C ARG A 6 1.78 -40.32 -61.91
N THR A 7 0.78 -39.48 -62.16
CA THR A 7 0.59 -38.20 -61.46
C THR A 7 -0.81 -38.05 -60.84
N ILE A 8 -1.56 -39.15 -60.69
CA ILE A 8 -2.85 -39.20 -59.98
C ILE A 8 -2.77 -40.30 -58.90
N LEU A 9 -1.63 -40.39 -58.21
CA LEU A 9 -1.47 -41.25 -57.03
C LEU A 9 -0.60 -40.58 -55.95
N PHE A 10 -0.63 -39.25 -55.91
CA PHE A 10 0.03 -38.45 -54.86
C PHE A 10 -0.82 -37.25 -54.39
N ILE A 11 -2.08 -37.17 -54.83
CA ILE A 11 -3.05 -36.13 -54.41
C ILE A 11 -4.29 -36.75 -53.73
N LEU A 12 -4.31 -38.07 -53.53
CA LEU A 12 -5.38 -38.78 -52.81
C LEU A 12 -4.84 -39.50 -51.56
N PHE A 13 -3.87 -38.88 -50.87
CA PHE A 13 -3.38 -39.32 -49.55
C PHE A 13 -3.23 -38.13 -48.59
N LEU A 14 -4.04 -37.09 -48.77
CA LEU A 14 -3.97 -35.84 -48.00
C LEU A 14 -5.34 -35.33 -47.51
N SER A 15 -6.32 -36.23 -47.30
CA SER A 15 -7.67 -35.83 -46.88
C SER A 15 -8.32 -36.77 -45.87
N LEU A 16 -7.52 -37.40 -45.00
CA LEU A 16 -7.99 -38.15 -43.82
C LEU A 16 -7.09 -37.90 -42.60
N ALA A 17 -6.60 -36.66 -42.44
CA ALA A 17 -6.34 -36.16 -41.09
C ALA A 17 -7.71 -35.78 -40.53
N LYS A 18 -8.38 -36.74 -39.88
CA LYS A 18 -9.42 -36.38 -38.91
C LYS A 18 -8.72 -35.49 -37.92
N ASP A 19 -9.07 -34.21 -37.91
CA ASP A 19 -8.83 -33.33 -36.78
C ASP A 19 -9.50 -33.98 -35.57
N THR A 20 -8.78 -34.86 -34.89
CA THR A 20 -8.93 -35.04 -33.46
C THR A 20 -8.48 -33.73 -32.84
N ASN A 21 -9.34 -32.72 -32.94
CA ASN A 21 -9.53 -31.78 -31.86
C ASN A 21 -9.97 -32.64 -30.66
N ALA A 22 -8.98 -33.27 -30.01
CA ALA A 22 -9.05 -33.47 -28.59
C ALA A 22 -9.22 -32.07 -28.03
N GLN A 23 -10.47 -31.63 -27.93
CA GLN A 23 -10.87 -30.58 -27.03
C GLN A 23 -10.26 -31.00 -25.70
N TYR A 24 -9.13 -30.39 -25.34
CA TYR A 24 -8.74 -30.26 -23.96
C TYR A 24 -9.93 -29.58 -23.31
N LYS A 25 -10.85 -30.40 -22.79
CA LYS A 25 -11.96 -29.96 -21.95
C LYS A 25 -11.26 -29.23 -20.82
N LYS A 26 -11.27 -27.90 -20.91
CA LYS A 26 -10.81 -26.97 -19.89
C LYS A 26 -11.35 -27.54 -18.59
N ASP A 27 -10.47 -28.04 -17.73
CA ASP A 27 -10.86 -28.67 -16.49
C ASP A 27 -11.49 -27.55 -15.65
N VAL A 28 -12.82 -27.44 -15.70
CA VAL A 28 -13.54 -26.36 -15.05
C VAL A 28 -13.43 -26.61 -13.56
N LYS A 29 -12.47 -25.92 -12.93
CA LYS A 29 -12.17 -26.09 -11.51
C LYS A 29 -13.31 -25.48 -10.69
N THR A 30 -14.21 -26.32 -10.18
CA THR A 30 -15.26 -25.88 -9.26
C THR A 30 -14.64 -25.49 -7.92
N THR A 31 -14.96 -24.31 -7.41
CA THR A 31 -14.57 -23.89 -6.05
C THR A 31 -15.72 -24.18 -5.10
N ARG A 32 -15.43 -24.91 -4.03
CA ARG A 32 -16.38 -25.24 -2.96
C ARG A 32 -16.00 -24.46 -1.71
N ILE A 33 -16.96 -23.72 -1.19
CA ILE A 33 -16.79 -22.95 0.03
C ILE A 33 -17.76 -23.50 1.08
N LEU A 34 -17.19 -24.01 2.16
CA LEU A 34 -17.93 -24.38 3.37
C LEU A 34 -17.80 -23.24 4.38
N PHE A 35 -18.92 -22.62 4.72
CA PHE A 35 -18.97 -21.69 5.84
C PHE A 35 -19.16 -22.49 7.13
N ILE A 36 -18.32 -22.22 8.13
CA ILE A 36 -18.52 -22.70 9.50
C ILE A 36 -18.88 -21.48 10.33
N PHE A 37 -20.11 -21.45 10.84
CA PHE A 37 -20.69 -20.29 11.51
C PHE A 37 -20.86 -20.56 13.01
N ASP A 38 -20.29 -19.68 13.82
CA ASP A 38 -20.45 -19.69 15.28
C ASP A 38 -21.85 -19.22 15.69
N ALA A 39 -22.56 -20.09 16.40
CA ALA A 39 -23.81 -19.78 17.07
C ALA A 39 -23.76 -20.22 18.55
N SER A 40 -22.58 -20.17 19.16
CA SER A 40 -22.40 -20.34 20.60
C SER A 40 -22.98 -19.16 21.39
N ASN A 41 -23.17 -19.33 22.69
CA ASN A 41 -23.79 -18.32 23.54
C ASN A 41 -23.00 -16.99 23.58
N SER A 42 -21.68 -16.99 23.36
CA SER A 42 -20.86 -15.76 23.31
C SER A 42 -21.30 -14.81 22.19
N MET A 43 -21.85 -15.35 21.09
CA MET A 43 -22.36 -14.58 19.95
C MET A 43 -23.60 -13.72 20.29
N ASN A 44 -24.23 -13.92 21.46
CA ASN A 44 -25.25 -13.00 21.99
C ASN A 44 -24.66 -11.67 22.49
N GLY A 45 -23.34 -11.58 22.66
CA GLY A 45 -22.64 -10.37 23.07
C GLY A 45 -22.85 -9.22 22.08
N LYS A 46 -22.69 -7.99 22.58
CA LYS A 46 -22.70 -6.79 21.74
C LYS A 46 -21.31 -6.55 21.14
N TRP A 47 -21.28 -6.12 19.90
CA TRP A 47 -20.07 -5.67 19.21
C TRP A 47 -20.48 -4.59 18.19
N ASP A 48 -19.76 -3.48 18.20
CA ASP A 48 -20.01 -2.32 17.34
C ASP A 48 -21.49 -1.87 17.34
N SER A 49 -22.19 -2.02 16.21
CA SER A 49 -23.55 -1.53 15.96
C SER A 49 -24.67 -2.41 16.53
N GLY A 50 -24.38 -3.64 16.99
CA GLY A 50 -25.41 -4.63 17.31
C GLY A 50 -24.90 -5.84 18.09
N LYS A 51 -25.65 -6.96 18.02
CA LYS A 51 -25.16 -8.25 18.53
C LYS A 51 -24.20 -8.86 17.52
N LYS A 52 -23.16 -9.56 18.00
CA LYS A 52 -22.17 -10.25 17.16
C LYS A 52 -22.85 -11.18 16.13
N ILE A 53 -23.83 -11.97 16.58
CA ILE A 53 -24.59 -12.87 15.71
C ILE A 53 -25.31 -12.14 14.57
N ASP A 54 -25.88 -10.96 14.83
CA ASP A 54 -26.67 -10.22 13.85
C ASP A 54 -25.77 -9.62 12.77
N ILE A 55 -24.62 -9.10 13.19
CA ILE A 55 -23.60 -8.55 12.29
C ILE A 55 -22.98 -9.68 11.45
N ALA A 56 -22.53 -10.76 12.09
CA ALA A 56 -21.96 -11.92 11.40
C ALA A 56 -22.93 -12.50 10.36
N ARG A 57 -24.23 -12.60 10.72
CA ARG A 57 -25.30 -13.03 9.82
C ARG A 57 -25.45 -12.08 8.63
N LYS A 58 -25.58 -10.78 8.89
CA LYS A 58 -25.76 -9.75 7.84
C LYS A 58 -24.63 -9.80 6.83
N ILE A 59 -23.39 -9.90 7.29
CA ILE A 59 -22.22 -9.87 6.42
C ILE A 59 -22.08 -11.18 5.65
N LEU A 60 -22.30 -12.33 6.30
CA LEU A 60 -22.29 -13.62 5.61
C LEU A 60 -23.36 -13.68 4.50
N ILE A 61 -24.54 -13.10 4.72
CA ILE A 61 -25.58 -12.98 3.69
C ILE A 61 -25.07 -12.17 2.49
N LYS A 62 -24.44 -11.00 2.72
CA LYS A 62 -23.84 -10.17 1.66
C LYS A 62 -22.73 -10.90 0.89
N LEU A 63 -21.92 -11.68 1.59
CA LEU A 63 -20.84 -12.46 0.99
C LEU A 63 -21.41 -13.55 0.07
N VAL A 64 -22.38 -14.31 0.57
CA VAL A 64 -23.06 -15.35 -0.23
C VAL A 64 -23.69 -14.73 -1.48
N ASP A 65 -24.29 -13.54 -1.39
CA ASP A 65 -24.81 -12.79 -2.54
C ASP A 65 -23.74 -12.40 -3.57
N SER A 66 -22.55 -12.05 -3.09
CA SER A 66 -21.43 -11.70 -3.97
C SER A 66 -20.86 -12.93 -4.67
N LEU A 67 -20.88 -14.08 -4.00
CA LEU A 67 -20.42 -15.37 -4.53
C LEU A 67 -21.39 -15.99 -5.54
N ASP A 68 -22.69 -15.68 -5.47
CA ASP A 68 -23.70 -16.15 -6.44
C ASP A 68 -23.34 -15.75 -7.88
N LYS A 69 -22.75 -14.56 -8.02
CA LYS A 69 -22.38 -13.98 -9.32
C LYS A 69 -21.20 -14.70 -9.95
N LEU A 70 -20.53 -15.62 -9.24
CA LEU A 70 -19.35 -16.32 -9.71
C LEU A 70 -19.71 -17.70 -10.25
N GLU A 71 -19.44 -17.92 -11.53
CA GLU A 71 -19.59 -19.23 -12.17
C GLU A 71 -18.70 -20.29 -11.48
N ASN A 72 -19.19 -21.54 -11.43
CA ASN A 72 -18.47 -22.70 -10.91
C ASN A 72 -18.17 -22.67 -9.40
N THR A 73 -19.09 -22.07 -8.63
CA THR A 73 -19.03 -22.05 -7.17
C THR A 73 -20.10 -22.96 -6.56
N GLN A 74 -19.75 -23.71 -5.51
CA GLN A 74 -20.72 -24.44 -4.68
C GLN A 74 -20.55 -24.03 -3.22
N LEU A 75 -21.66 -23.79 -2.55
CA LEU A 75 -21.68 -23.27 -1.18
C LEU A 75 -22.35 -24.25 -0.23
N ALA A 76 -21.85 -24.33 0.99
CA ALA A 76 -22.41 -25.12 2.10
C ALA A 76 -22.29 -24.34 3.42
N LEU A 77 -23.11 -24.71 4.40
CA LEU A 77 -23.14 -24.10 5.73
C LEU A 77 -23.16 -25.18 6.81
N ARG A 78 -22.13 -25.17 7.65
CA ARG A 78 -22.07 -25.87 8.93
C ARG A 78 -22.15 -24.86 10.06
N VAL A 79 -22.82 -25.24 11.13
CA VAL A 79 -23.08 -24.37 12.28
C VAL A 79 -22.79 -25.14 13.55
N TYR A 80 -22.21 -24.47 14.54
CA TYR A 80 -21.96 -25.06 15.84
C TYR A 80 -22.55 -24.21 16.96
N GLY A 81 -22.85 -24.85 18.10
CA GLY A 81 -23.37 -24.19 19.29
C GLY A 81 -24.85 -23.77 19.21
N HIS A 82 -25.58 -24.11 18.15
CA HIS A 82 -27.00 -23.75 18.01
C HIS A 82 -27.97 -24.84 18.45
N GLN A 83 -27.52 -26.10 18.61
CA GLN A 83 -28.43 -27.21 18.85
C GLN A 83 -28.78 -27.38 20.33
N TYR A 84 -27.82 -27.12 21.23
CA TYR A 84 -27.99 -27.33 22.67
C TYR A 84 -27.76 -26.02 23.45
N ALA A 85 -28.50 -25.84 24.54
CA ALA A 85 -28.29 -24.70 25.43
C ALA A 85 -27.14 -24.99 26.41
N PHE A 86 -26.27 -23.99 26.62
CA PHE A 86 -25.27 -24.02 27.67
C PHE A 86 -25.81 -23.33 28.94
N PRO A 87 -25.66 -23.90 30.15
CA PRO A 87 -25.07 -25.21 30.49
C PRO A 87 -26.04 -26.41 30.34
N PRO A 88 -25.54 -27.67 30.21
CA PRO A 88 -24.15 -28.11 30.33
C PRO A 88 -23.31 -27.89 29.05
N GLN A 89 -22.01 -28.13 29.15
CA GLN A 89 -21.07 -28.04 28.03
C GLN A 89 -21.26 -29.23 27.06
N VAL A 90 -21.54 -28.94 25.78
CA VAL A 90 -21.73 -29.97 24.74
C VAL A 90 -20.69 -29.79 23.64
N CYS A 91 -19.65 -30.61 23.68
CA CYS A 91 -18.48 -30.51 22.80
C CYS A 91 -18.64 -31.17 21.43
N THR A 92 -19.83 -31.67 21.13
CA THR A 92 -20.19 -32.31 19.86
C THR A 92 -21.30 -31.56 19.12
N ASP A 93 -21.65 -30.33 19.56
CA ASP A 93 -22.68 -29.49 18.94
C ASP A 93 -22.14 -28.87 17.63
N SER A 94 -22.20 -29.62 16.53
CA SER A 94 -21.83 -29.16 15.19
C SER A 94 -22.61 -29.90 14.12
N LYS A 95 -23.31 -29.17 13.25
CA LYS A 95 -24.17 -29.76 12.21
C LYS A 95 -23.99 -29.07 10.86
N LEU A 96 -23.90 -29.88 9.81
CA LEU A 96 -24.02 -29.43 8.43
C LEU A 96 -25.49 -29.13 8.14
N GLU A 97 -25.87 -27.86 8.26
CA GLU A 97 -27.26 -27.42 8.05
C GLU A 97 -27.61 -27.36 6.57
N VAL A 98 -26.66 -26.93 5.73
CA VAL A 98 -26.85 -26.86 4.29
C VAL A 98 -25.69 -27.59 3.59
N PRO A 99 -25.89 -28.84 3.10
CA PRO A 99 -24.86 -29.57 2.36
C PRO A 99 -24.65 -28.98 0.97
N PHE A 100 -23.49 -29.22 0.34
CA PHE A 100 -23.20 -28.74 -1.01
C PHE A 100 -24.24 -29.21 -2.04
N ALA A 101 -24.90 -28.26 -2.68
CA ALA A 101 -25.78 -28.46 -3.82
C ALA A 101 -25.78 -27.20 -4.70
N ASN A 102 -26.38 -27.32 -5.89
CA ASN A 102 -26.62 -26.16 -6.75
C ASN A 102 -27.71 -25.29 -6.12
N GLU A 103 -27.66 -23.97 -6.33
CA GLU A 103 -28.70 -23.02 -5.88
C GLU A 103 -28.94 -23.01 -4.36
N ASN A 104 -27.88 -23.24 -3.58
CA ASN A 104 -27.98 -23.31 -2.11
C ASN A 104 -28.15 -21.98 -1.39
N ILE A 105 -28.07 -20.86 -2.11
CA ILE A 105 -27.97 -19.53 -1.51
C ILE A 105 -29.21 -19.18 -0.70
N SER A 106 -30.39 -19.40 -1.28
CA SER A 106 -31.66 -19.14 -0.59
C SER A 106 -31.77 -19.98 0.69
N LYS A 107 -31.35 -21.25 0.65
CA LYS A 107 -31.34 -22.14 1.82
C LYS A 107 -30.37 -21.66 2.88
N ILE A 108 -29.13 -21.29 2.50
CA ILE A 108 -28.13 -20.75 3.43
C ILE A 108 -28.67 -19.51 4.13
N LYS A 109 -29.27 -18.57 3.38
CA LYS A 109 -29.85 -17.35 3.95
C LYS A 109 -31.00 -17.65 4.91
N GLU A 110 -31.90 -18.55 4.53
CA GLU A 110 -33.02 -18.98 5.38
C GLU A 110 -32.53 -19.62 6.68
N THR A 111 -31.59 -20.56 6.59
CA THR A 111 -30.98 -21.19 7.77
C THR A 111 -30.32 -20.14 8.66
N LEU A 112 -29.51 -19.24 8.09
CA LEU A 112 -28.85 -18.15 8.82
C LEU A 112 -29.85 -17.28 9.59
N ASN A 113 -30.96 -16.90 8.97
CA ASN A 113 -32.00 -16.08 9.61
C ASN A 113 -32.70 -16.79 10.79
N ASN A 114 -32.75 -18.12 10.77
CA ASN A 114 -33.41 -18.92 11.81
C ASN A 114 -32.47 -19.42 12.91
N ILE A 115 -31.16 -19.23 12.77
CA ILE A 115 -30.17 -19.65 13.77
C ILE A 115 -30.22 -18.73 14.99
N ILE A 116 -30.34 -19.36 16.15
CA ILE A 116 -30.33 -18.71 17.46
C ILE A 116 -29.11 -19.20 18.24
N PRO A 117 -28.27 -18.29 18.76
CA PRO A 117 -27.07 -18.68 19.50
C PRO A 117 -27.38 -19.13 20.92
N LYS A 118 -26.91 -20.33 21.33
CA LYS A 118 -27.33 -20.96 22.60
C LYS A 118 -26.26 -21.75 23.37
N GLY A 119 -25.30 -22.33 22.68
CA GLY A 119 -24.49 -23.44 23.17
C GLY A 119 -23.02 -23.14 23.37
N THR A 120 -22.20 -24.18 23.37
CA THR A 120 -20.74 -24.14 23.53
C THR A 120 -20.02 -23.87 22.19
N THR A 121 -18.72 -23.57 22.24
CA THR A 121 -17.84 -23.28 21.09
C THR A 121 -16.90 -24.46 20.76
N PRO A 122 -17.36 -25.54 20.09
CA PRO A 122 -16.53 -26.69 19.71
C PRO A 122 -15.90 -26.51 18.32
N ILE A 123 -14.89 -25.65 18.20
CA ILE A 123 -14.25 -25.28 16.92
C ILE A 123 -13.50 -26.48 16.32
N ALA A 124 -12.67 -27.14 17.11
CA ALA A 124 -11.88 -28.31 16.74
C ALA A 124 -12.78 -29.41 16.19
N TYR A 125 -13.82 -29.81 16.94
CA TYR A 125 -14.78 -30.80 16.49
C TYR A 125 -15.46 -30.38 15.18
N SER A 126 -15.86 -29.12 15.06
CA SER A 126 -16.49 -28.59 13.83
C SER A 126 -15.56 -28.64 12.62
N LEU A 127 -14.29 -28.29 12.79
CA LEU A 127 -13.27 -28.38 11.75
C LEU A 127 -12.98 -29.83 11.36
N GLU A 128 -12.94 -30.74 12.33
CA GLU A 128 -12.76 -32.17 12.06
C GLU A 128 -13.91 -32.72 11.21
N GLN A 129 -15.16 -32.45 11.61
CA GLN A 129 -16.34 -32.88 10.86
C GLN A 129 -16.38 -32.26 9.46
N SER A 130 -15.96 -31.00 9.32
CA SER A 130 -15.95 -30.27 8.05
C SER A 130 -15.12 -30.95 6.95
N ALA A 131 -14.09 -31.71 7.32
CA ALA A 131 -13.27 -32.45 6.37
C ALA A 131 -14.09 -33.48 5.57
N ASN A 132 -15.16 -34.00 6.16
CA ASN A 132 -16.03 -35.03 5.58
C ASN A 132 -17.22 -34.43 4.80
N ASP A 133 -17.47 -33.12 4.93
CA ASP A 133 -18.60 -32.46 4.26
C ASP A 133 -18.34 -32.21 2.77
N PHE A 134 -17.08 -32.25 2.33
CA PHE A 134 -16.71 -32.04 0.93
C PHE A 134 -16.92 -33.33 0.12
N PRO A 135 -17.78 -33.34 -0.92
CA PRO A 135 -17.99 -34.53 -1.74
C PRO A 135 -16.68 -34.92 -2.46
N PRO A 136 -16.29 -36.21 -2.50
CA PRO A 136 -15.07 -36.62 -3.18
C PRO A 136 -15.18 -36.32 -4.68
N ARG A 137 -14.32 -35.43 -5.18
CA ARG A 137 -14.28 -35.07 -6.61
C ARG A 137 -12.87 -34.59 -6.98
N LYS A 138 -12.39 -34.98 -8.16
CA LYS A 138 -11.14 -34.46 -8.73
C LYS A 138 -11.36 -33.05 -9.30
N ASN A 139 -10.32 -32.23 -9.33
CA ASN A 139 -10.33 -30.88 -9.92
C ASN A 139 -11.30 -29.89 -9.25
N VAL A 140 -11.46 -30.01 -7.94
CA VAL A 140 -12.18 -29.02 -7.12
C VAL A 140 -11.21 -28.30 -6.18
N ARG A 141 -11.51 -27.06 -5.82
CA ARG A 141 -10.84 -26.33 -4.73
C ARG A 141 -11.77 -26.34 -3.52
N ASN A 142 -11.32 -26.86 -2.38
CA ASN A 142 -12.11 -26.85 -1.15
C ASN A 142 -11.57 -25.75 -0.21
N VAL A 143 -12.45 -24.88 0.23
CA VAL A 143 -12.14 -23.78 1.14
C VAL A 143 -13.13 -23.81 2.29
N ILE A 144 -12.61 -23.67 3.51
CA ILE A 144 -13.41 -23.46 4.72
C ILE A 144 -13.23 -22.02 5.14
N VAL A 145 -14.35 -21.32 5.36
CA VAL A 145 -14.39 -19.99 5.96
C VAL A 145 -15.01 -20.15 7.34
N LEU A 146 -14.18 -20.07 8.38
CA LEU A 146 -14.61 -20.15 9.77
C LEU A 146 -14.92 -18.75 10.28
N ILE A 147 -16.10 -18.54 10.84
CA ILE A 147 -16.56 -17.27 11.42
C ILE A 147 -16.86 -17.53 12.89
N THR A 148 -16.06 -16.93 13.79
CA THR A 148 -16.10 -17.16 15.24
C THR A 148 -15.87 -15.87 16.02
N ASP A 149 -16.32 -15.79 17.27
CA ASP A 149 -16.01 -14.69 18.19
C ASP A 149 -15.14 -15.09 19.39
N GLY A 150 -14.71 -16.34 19.44
CA GLY A 150 -14.06 -16.90 20.62
C GLY A 150 -13.03 -17.99 20.31
N ILE A 151 -12.35 -18.40 21.38
CA ILE A 151 -11.44 -19.54 21.41
C ILE A 151 -12.19 -20.84 21.64
N GLU A 152 -11.51 -21.95 21.36
CA GLU A 152 -11.98 -23.30 21.66
C GLU A 152 -12.41 -23.43 23.13
N ALA A 153 -13.60 -23.98 23.37
CA ALA A 153 -14.13 -24.19 24.71
C ALA A 153 -14.11 -25.67 25.15
N CYS A 154 -13.72 -26.60 24.28
CA CYS A 154 -13.85 -28.04 24.47
C CYS A 154 -12.54 -28.83 24.44
N ASP A 155 -11.45 -28.21 24.89
CA ASP A 155 -10.10 -28.81 25.00
C ASP A 155 -9.56 -29.44 23.69
N GLY A 156 -10.16 -29.11 22.55
CA GLY A 156 -9.69 -29.52 21.24
C GLY A 156 -8.46 -28.72 20.79
N ASP A 157 -7.76 -29.23 19.78
CA ASP A 157 -6.61 -28.55 19.17
C ASP A 157 -6.94 -28.12 17.72
N PRO A 158 -7.40 -26.86 17.52
CA PRO A 158 -7.65 -26.32 16.19
C PRO A 158 -6.40 -26.29 15.29
N CYS A 159 -5.20 -26.17 15.86
CA CYS A 159 -3.94 -26.16 15.11
C CYS A 159 -3.69 -27.50 14.43
N ALA A 160 -3.77 -28.59 15.19
CA ALA A 160 -3.56 -29.94 14.69
C ALA A 160 -4.54 -30.29 13.56
N ILE A 161 -5.79 -29.85 13.70
CA ILE A 161 -6.83 -30.10 12.71
C ILE A 161 -6.65 -29.24 11.47
N ALA A 162 -6.23 -27.98 11.60
CA ALA A 162 -5.89 -27.12 10.47
C ALA A 162 -4.78 -27.73 9.60
N LEU A 163 -3.73 -28.29 10.22
CA LEU A 163 -2.68 -29.02 9.52
C LEU A 163 -3.22 -30.27 8.80
N ALA A 164 -4.12 -31.02 9.45
CA ALA A 164 -4.77 -32.18 8.83
C ALA A 164 -5.62 -31.78 7.61
N LEU A 165 -6.37 -30.68 7.69
CA LEU A 165 -7.16 -30.14 6.58
C LEU A 165 -6.26 -29.71 5.41
N GLN A 166 -5.13 -29.06 5.70
CA GLN A 166 -4.15 -28.67 4.68
C GLN A 166 -3.57 -29.89 3.95
N SER A 167 -3.28 -30.99 4.67
CA SER A 167 -2.82 -32.24 4.06
C SER A 167 -3.84 -32.86 3.09
N LYS A 168 -5.14 -32.59 3.30
CA LYS A 168 -6.25 -32.96 2.42
C LYS A 168 -6.54 -31.93 1.31
N ASN A 169 -5.65 -30.94 1.13
CA ASN A 169 -5.80 -29.85 0.16
C ASN A 169 -7.08 -29.01 0.39
N ILE A 170 -7.49 -28.88 1.65
CA ILE A 170 -8.59 -28.00 2.09
C ILE A 170 -7.95 -26.75 2.71
N THR A 171 -8.29 -25.57 2.17
CA THR A 171 -7.77 -24.30 2.69
C THR A 171 -8.67 -23.77 3.80
N LEU A 172 -8.17 -23.62 5.02
CA LEU A 172 -8.89 -22.98 6.12
C LEU A 172 -8.59 -21.47 6.16
N LYS A 173 -9.63 -20.67 6.35
CA LYS A 173 -9.58 -19.21 6.49
C LYS A 173 -10.38 -18.78 7.74
N PRO A 174 -9.72 -18.54 8.88
CA PRO A 174 -10.40 -18.11 10.10
C PRO A 174 -10.67 -16.59 10.11
N TYR A 175 -11.90 -16.23 10.45
CA TYR A 175 -12.43 -14.88 10.63
C TYR A 175 -12.94 -14.74 12.04
N ILE A 176 -12.37 -13.80 12.77
CA ILE A 176 -12.61 -13.69 14.20
C ILE A 176 -13.16 -12.30 14.50
N ILE A 177 -14.26 -12.28 15.24
CA ILE A 177 -15.02 -11.08 15.55
C ILE A 177 -14.57 -10.53 16.90
N GLY A 178 -13.92 -9.36 16.88
CA GLY A 178 -13.66 -8.56 18.07
C GLY A 178 -12.65 -9.17 19.05
N ILE A 179 -11.52 -9.72 18.55
CA ILE A 179 -10.40 -10.15 19.41
C ILE A 179 -9.75 -8.93 20.07
N GLY A 180 -9.65 -7.82 19.32
CA GLY A 180 -9.00 -6.61 19.79
C GLY A 180 -7.50 -6.81 20.09
N LEU A 181 -7.10 -6.54 21.33
CA LEU A 181 -5.71 -6.60 21.80
C LEU A 181 -5.37 -7.88 22.56
N ASP A 182 -6.26 -8.88 22.58
CA ASP A 182 -6.00 -10.12 23.32
C ASP A 182 -4.90 -10.95 22.67
N VAL A 183 -3.72 -10.94 23.29
CA VAL A 183 -2.51 -11.59 22.81
C VAL A 183 -2.63 -13.12 22.92
N GLU A 184 -3.42 -13.64 23.85
CA GLU A 184 -3.57 -15.09 24.05
C GLU A 184 -4.43 -15.69 22.95
N ILE A 185 -5.52 -15.01 22.58
CA ILE A 185 -6.36 -15.41 21.45
C ILE A 185 -5.58 -15.35 20.13
N LYS A 186 -4.79 -14.29 19.90
CA LYS A 186 -3.96 -14.19 18.69
C LYS A 186 -2.98 -15.36 18.57
N LYS A 187 -2.28 -15.70 19.65
CA LYS A 187 -1.36 -16.85 19.68
C LYS A 187 -2.07 -18.18 19.43
N ALA A 188 -3.27 -18.35 19.97
CA ALA A 188 -4.05 -19.57 19.78
C ALA A 188 -4.45 -19.81 18.30
N PHE A 189 -4.56 -18.76 17.50
CA PHE A 189 -4.94 -18.84 16.08
C PHE A 189 -3.79 -18.69 15.09
N GLU A 190 -2.58 -18.28 15.51
CA GLU A 190 -1.39 -18.17 14.65
C GLU A 190 -1.09 -19.48 13.88
N CYS A 191 -1.28 -20.62 14.54
CA CYS A 191 -1.04 -21.95 13.97
C CYS A 191 -2.11 -22.40 12.95
N VAL A 192 -3.32 -21.83 13.00
CA VAL A 192 -4.47 -22.22 12.18
C VAL A 192 -4.36 -21.62 10.76
N GLY A 193 -3.54 -20.58 10.62
CA GLY A 193 -3.25 -19.86 9.39
C GLY A 193 -3.42 -18.35 9.58
N LYS A 194 -3.30 -17.58 8.49
CA LYS A 194 -3.58 -16.15 8.52
C LYS A 194 -5.05 -15.92 8.93
N PHE A 195 -5.25 -15.43 10.15
CA PHE A 195 -6.56 -15.02 10.66
C PHE A 195 -6.80 -13.54 10.40
N TYR A 196 -8.08 -13.19 10.38
CA TYR A 196 -8.56 -11.84 10.12
C TYR A 196 -9.37 -11.40 11.34
N ASP A 197 -8.90 -10.36 12.02
CA ASP A 197 -9.49 -9.81 13.25
C ASP A 197 -10.11 -8.45 12.92
N ALA A 198 -11.43 -8.41 12.78
CA ALA A 198 -12.11 -7.15 12.52
C ALA A 198 -12.45 -6.43 13.83
N GLN A 199 -12.16 -5.14 13.89
CA GLN A 199 -12.47 -4.29 15.03
C GLN A 199 -13.88 -3.67 14.94
N ASN A 200 -14.40 -3.53 13.73
CA ASN A 200 -15.72 -2.98 13.45
C ASN A 200 -16.38 -3.67 12.23
N GLU A 201 -17.64 -3.33 11.97
CA GLU A 201 -18.44 -3.91 10.88
C GLU A 201 -17.82 -3.68 9.48
N GLU A 202 -17.27 -2.48 9.22
CA GLU A 202 -16.69 -2.10 7.92
C GLU A 202 -15.42 -2.93 7.61
N GLU A 203 -14.53 -3.07 8.58
CA GLU A 203 -13.31 -3.87 8.44
C GLU A 203 -13.62 -5.35 8.19
N PHE A 204 -14.66 -5.90 8.84
CA PHE A 204 -15.08 -7.28 8.60
C PHE A 204 -15.63 -7.48 7.18
N GLU A 205 -16.37 -6.50 6.65
CA GLU A 205 -16.84 -6.51 5.25
C GLU A 205 -15.67 -6.51 4.25
N ASP A 206 -14.71 -5.59 4.43
CA ASP A 206 -13.52 -5.49 3.57
C ASP A 206 -12.70 -6.78 3.59
N MET A 207 -12.48 -7.36 4.77
CA MET A 207 -11.69 -8.59 4.93
C MET A 207 -12.34 -9.79 4.23
N LEU A 208 -13.67 -9.89 4.21
CA LEU A 208 -14.38 -10.96 3.50
C LEU A 208 -14.36 -10.75 1.98
N GLU A 209 -14.41 -9.50 1.49
CA GLU A 209 -14.23 -9.21 0.06
C GLU A 209 -12.83 -9.63 -0.43
N VAL A 210 -11.80 -9.42 0.40
CA VAL A 210 -10.44 -9.89 0.13
C VAL A 210 -10.40 -11.41 -0.05
N VAL A 211 -11.19 -12.20 0.69
CA VAL A 211 -11.29 -13.66 0.47
C VAL A 211 -11.81 -13.97 -0.91
N VAL A 212 -12.86 -13.30 -1.34
CA VAL A 212 -13.44 -13.53 -2.67
C VAL A 212 -12.35 -13.29 -3.72
N LYS A 213 -11.61 -12.18 -3.61
CA LYS A 213 -10.50 -11.89 -4.52
C LYS A 213 -9.40 -12.95 -4.44
N GLN A 214 -8.88 -13.29 -3.27
CA GLN A 214 -7.79 -14.28 -3.11
C GLN A 214 -8.21 -15.72 -3.47
N THR A 215 -9.49 -16.06 -3.25
CA THR A 215 -10.02 -17.41 -3.46
C THR A 215 -10.38 -17.64 -4.92
N PHE A 216 -10.77 -16.60 -5.65
CA PHE A 216 -11.23 -16.73 -7.04
C PHE A 216 -10.30 -16.11 -8.08
N ASN A 217 -9.48 -15.10 -7.74
CA ASN A 217 -8.48 -14.57 -8.67
C ASN A 217 -7.15 -15.32 -8.49
N LYS A 218 -6.84 -16.27 -9.39
CA LYS A 218 -5.48 -16.82 -9.53
C LYS A 218 -4.52 -15.89 -10.26
N THR A 219 -5.05 -14.81 -10.83
CA THR A 219 -4.28 -13.81 -11.56
C THR A 219 -3.60 -12.90 -10.57
N SER A 220 -2.38 -13.27 -10.20
CA SER A 220 -1.58 -12.48 -9.28
C SER A 220 -0.51 -11.70 -10.04
N ALA A 221 -0.03 -10.63 -9.44
CA ALA A 221 1.01 -9.78 -9.97
C ALA A 221 1.98 -9.40 -8.86
N GLN A 222 3.27 -9.56 -9.13
CA GLN A 222 4.36 -9.05 -8.32
C GLN A 222 4.96 -7.84 -9.03
N ILE A 223 5.07 -6.73 -8.31
CA ILE A 223 5.59 -5.48 -8.86
C ILE A 223 7.01 -5.35 -8.32
N ASN A 224 8.01 -5.52 -9.17
CA ASN A 224 9.42 -5.41 -8.83
C ASN A 224 9.89 -3.96 -9.00
N LEU A 225 10.15 -3.28 -7.90
CA LEU A 225 10.88 -2.02 -7.92
C LEU A 225 12.40 -2.31 -7.90
N LEU A 226 13.04 -2.07 -9.03
CA LEU A 226 14.42 -2.48 -9.29
C LEU A 226 15.43 -1.43 -8.83
N ASP A 227 16.45 -1.86 -8.11
CA ASP A 227 17.62 -1.04 -7.78
C ASP A 227 18.58 -0.85 -8.97
N ILE A 228 19.70 -0.16 -8.74
CA ILE A 228 20.70 0.12 -9.79
C ILE A 228 21.37 -1.15 -10.34
N THR A 229 21.34 -2.25 -9.58
CA THR A 229 21.84 -3.57 -9.99
C THR A 229 20.76 -4.45 -10.64
N LYS A 230 19.57 -3.90 -10.86
CA LYS A 230 18.37 -4.57 -11.39
C LYS A 230 17.80 -5.64 -10.45
N LYS A 231 18.04 -5.54 -9.15
CA LYS A 231 17.43 -6.43 -8.15
C LYS A 231 16.18 -5.80 -7.54
N PRO A 232 15.14 -6.58 -7.21
CA PRO A 232 13.88 -6.06 -6.68
C PRO A 232 13.99 -5.76 -5.17
N THR A 233 14.78 -4.77 -4.80
CA THR A 233 15.09 -4.45 -3.39
C THR A 233 14.44 -3.14 -2.92
N GLU A 234 13.86 -2.37 -3.84
CA GLU A 234 13.23 -1.09 -3.53
C GLU A 234 11.79 -1.31 -3.04
N THR A 235 11.37 -0.52 -2.07
CA THR A 235 10.05 -0.66 -1.46
C THR A 235 9.59 0.66 -0.79
N ASN A 236 8.40 0.65 -0.19
CA ASN A 236 7.77 1.80 0.49
C ASN A 236 7.53 2.99 -0.43
N VAL A 237 7.19 2.73 -1.69
CA VAL A 237 6.82 3.76 -2.68
C VAL A 237 5.35 3.59 -3.04
N ASN A 238 4.60 4.69 -3.07
CA ASN A 238 3.21 4.66 -3.53
C ASN A 238 3.14 4.30 -5.02
N LEU A 239 2.17 3.48 -5.37
CA LEU A 239 1.84 3.07 -6.73
C LEU A 239 0.39 3.48 -7.02
N SER A 240 0.17 4.16 -8.14
CA SER A 240 -1.19 4.38 -8.66
C SER A 240 -1.43 3.48 -9.86
N PHE A 241 -2.49 2.68 -9.80
CA PHE A 241 -2.92 1.79 -10.87
C PHE A 241 -4.07 2.44 -11.64
N TYR A 242 -3.91 2.54 -12.95
CA TYR A 242 -4.89 3.12 -13.85
C TYR A 242 -5.40 2.05 -14.80
N ASP A 243 -6.67 2.12 -15.16
CA ASP A 243 -7.14 1.56 -16.41
C ASP A 243 -6.57 2.42 -17.53
N LYS A 244 -5.78 1.80 -18.39
CA LYS A 244 -5.07 2.49 -19.46
C LYS A 244 -6.04 3.14 -20.45
N ASN A 245 -7.17 2.49 -20.75
CA ASN A 245 -8.08 2.93 -21.81
C ASN A 245 -8.93 4.11 -21.34
N SER A 246 -9.41 4.06 -20.10
CA SER A 246 -10.24 5.13 -19.53
C SER A 246 -9.44 6.22 -18.81
N GLU A 247 -8.14 6.00 -18.58
CA GLU A 247 -7.26 6.80 -17.71
C GLU A 247 -7.76 6.97 -16.28
N LYS A 248 -8.73 6.16 -15.85
CA LYS A 248 -9.30 6.23 -14.50
C LYS A 248 -8.36 5.57 -13.50
N VAL A 249 -8.11 6.24 -12.37
CA VAL A 249 -7.45 5.63 -11.21
C VAL A 249 -8.35 4.51 -10.68
N LEU A 250 -7.81 3.29 -10.66
CA LEU A 250 -8.49 2.13 -10.12
C LEU A 250 -8.29 2.05 -8.60
N PHE A 251 -7.03 2.12 -8.18
CA PHE A 251 -6.65 2.11 -6.77
C PHE A 251 -5.19 2.58 -6.59
N ASN A 252 -4.81 2.78 -5.34
CA ASN A 252 -3.43 3.05 -4.93
C ASN A 252 -2.95 1.98 -3.96
N ALA A 253 -1.66 1.69 -3.96
CA ALA A 253 -1.04 0.78 -3.01
C ALA A 253 0.39 1.25 -2.69
N ILE A 254 0.78 1.17 -1.43
CA ILE A 254 2.19 1.31 -1.06
C ILE A 254 2.87 -0.04 -1.32
N HIS A 255 3.95 -0.02 -2.11
CA HIS A 255 4.74 -1.22 -2.35
C HIS A 255 5.36 -1.73 -1.04
N THR A 256 5.23 -3.03 -0.79
CA THR A 256 5.72 -3.74 0.41
C THR A 256 6.56 -4.96 0.01
N MET A 257 7.32 -5.49 0.97
CA MET A 257 7.99 -6.79 0.86
C MET A 257 7.28 -7.80 1.77
N ASN A 258 7.28 -9.07 1.38
CA ASN A 258 6.80 -10.18 2.21
C ASN A 258 7.84 -10.62 3.26
N GLU A 259 7.51 -11.62 4.07
CA GLU A 259 8.37 -12.15 5.15
C GLU A 259 9.73 -12.68 4.66
N ASN A 260 9.84 -13.04 3.38
CA ASN A 260 11.08 -13.52 2.74
C ASN A 260 11.89 -12.38 2.09
N ASN A 261 11.52 -11.12 2.31
CA ASN A 261 12.08 -9.94 1.62
C ASN A 261 11.92 -9.95 0.09
N GLU A 262 10.90 -10.63 -0.42
CA GLU A 262 10.51 -10.55 -1.83
C GLU A 262 9.37 -9.54 -1.99
N PRO A 263 9.23 -8.86 -3.14
CA PRO A 263 8.10 -7.96 -3.36
C PRO A 263 6.76 -8.65 -3.16
N ASP A 264 5.84 -7.95 -2.49
CA ASP A 264 4.51 -8.47 -2.21
C ASP A 264 3.69 -8.64 -3.50
N ILE A 265 2.61 -9.41 -3.39
CA ILE A 265 1.76 -9.84 -4.48
C ILE A 265 0.39 -9.16 -4.36
N ILE A 266 -0.10 -8.66 -5.49
CA ILE A 266 -1.47 -8.15 -5.64
C ILE A 266 -2.25 -8.98 -6.65
N TYR A 267 -3.57 -8.91 -6.61
CA TYR A 267 -4.46 -9.57 -7.58
C TYR A 267 -5.03 -8.53 -8.53
N LEU A 268 -4.86 -8.77 -9.84
CA LEU A 268 -5.28 -7.84 -10.90
C LEU A 268 -6.30 -8.51 -11.82
N ASP A 269 -7.23 -7.73 -12.37
CA ASP A 269 -8.20 -8.21 -13.35
C ASP A 269 -7.50 -8.38 -14.71
N PRO A 270 -7.42 -9.60 -15.26
CA PRO A 270 -6.78 -9.82 -16.56
C PRO A 270 -7.50 -9.18 -17.75
N LYS A 271 -8.71 -8.66 -17.58
CA LYS A 271 -9.46 -7.95 -18.63
C LYS A 271 -9.09 -6.48 -18.76
N ILE A 272 -8.34 -5.94 -17.79
CA ILE A 272 -7.92 -4.55 -17.76
C ILE A 272 -6.47 -4.45 -18.25
N ASP A 273 -6.23 -3.55 -19.18
CA ASP A 273 -4.87 -3.10 -19.49
C ASP A 273 -4.48 -2.00 -18.50
N TYR A 274 -3.37 -2.19 -17.81
CA TYR A 274 -2.94 -1.30 -16.74
C TYR A 274 -1.86 -0.32 -17.18
N LYS A 275 -1.90 0.86 -16.56
CA LYS A 275 -0.77 1.78 -16.46
C LYS A 275 -0.48 1.97 -14.97
N ILE A 276 0.79 1.83 -14.58
CA ILE A 276 1.23 2.02 -13.20
C ILE A 276 2.13 3.25 -13.13
N VAL A 277 1.79 4.16 -12.23
CA VAL A 277 2.66 5.29 -11.86
C VAL A 277 3.31 4.96 -10.53
N VAL A 278 4.62 4.81 -10.54
CA VAL A 278 5.46 4.67 -9.35
C VAL A 278 5.87 6.07 -8.89
N HIS A 279 5.42 6.48 -7.70
CA HIS A 279 5.63 7.82 -7.15
C HIS A 279 7.02 8.01 -6.54
N THR A 280 8.06 7.59 -7.25
CA THR A 280 9.45 8.01 -7.00
C THR A 280 9.63 9.49 -7.33
N ILE A 281 10.76 10.09 -6.95
CA ILE A 281 11.11 11.46 -7.33
C ILE A 281 12.37 11.44 -8.22
N PRO A 282 12.26 11.69 -9.56
CA PRO A 282 11.03 11.85 -10.34
C PRO A 282 10.22 10.56 -10.46
N LYS A 283 8.94 10.70 -10.86
CA LYS A 283 8.02 9.57 -11.04
C LYS A 283 8.47 8.65 -12.16
N THR A 284 8.26 7.35 -11.98
CA THR A 284 8.47 6.33 -13.01
C THR A 284 7.11 5.83 -13.48
N ILE A 285 6.96 5.61 -14.79
CA ILE A 285 5.70 5.14 -15.38
C ILE A 285 5.97 3.84 -16.11
N ILE A 286 5.14 2.85 -15.84
CA ILE A 286 5.05 1.61 -16.61
C ILE A 286 3.71 1.66 -17.32
N ASP A 287 3.73 1.51 -18.64
CA ASP A 287 2.53 1.61 -19.47
C ASP A 287 2.38 0.32 -20.31
N ASN A 288 1.18 0.09 -20.86
CA ASN A 288 0.85 -1.10 -21.65
C ASN A 288 1.03 -2.43 -20.89
N ILE A 289 0.60 -2.48 -19.62
CA ILE A 289 0.69 -3.70 -18.83
C ILE A 289 -0.53 -4.57 -19.10
N THR A 290 -0.32 -5.66 -19.84
CA THR A 290 -1.34 -6.69 -20.02
C THR A 290 -1.13 -7.82 -19.02
N ILE A 291 -2.19 -8.21 -18.33
CA ILE A 291 -2.15 -9.22 -17.28
C ILE A 291 -2.56 -10.58 -17.85
N ILE A 292 -1.71 -11.59 -17.68
CA ILE A 292 -1.99 -12.94 -18.17
C ILE A 292 -2.92 -13.65 -17.17
N PRO A 293 -4.14 -14.07 -17.60
CA PRO A 293 -5.10 -14.71 -16.71
C PRO A 293 -4.57 -15.99 -16.08
N ASN A 294 -4.92 -16.22 -14.80
CA ASN A 294 -4.59 -17.43 -14.04
C ASN A 294 -3.08 -17.72 -13.90
N LYS A 295 -2.23 -16.71 -14.10
CA LYS A 295 -0.78 -16.81 -13.91
C LYS A 295 -0.31 -15.80 -12.87
N HIS A 296 0.87 -16.08 -12.34
CA HIS A 296 1.66 -15.09 -11.63
C HIS A 296 2.36 -14.19 -12.66
N ASN A 297 2.05 -12.91 -12.61
CA ASN A 297 2.58 -11.89 -13.50
C ASN A 297 3.71 -11.15 -12.79
N ILE A 298 4.81 -10.88 -13.50
CA ILE A 298 5.92 -10.10 -12.96
C ILE A 298 6.01 -8.80 -13.75
N ILE A 299 5.84 -7.68 -13.05
CA ILE A 299 5.90 -6.34 -13.62
C ILE A 299 7.09 -5.65 -12.99
N SER A 300 8.01 -5.09 -13.76
CA SER A 300 9.22 -4.45 -13.21
C SER A 300 9.29 -2.96 -13.56
N ALA A 301 9.70 -2.14 -12.60
CA ALA A 301 9.95 -0.72 -12.78
C ALA A 301 11.37 -0.36 -12.29
N PRO A 302 12.16 0.43 -13.03
CA PRO A 302 13.40 0.98 -12.50
C PRO A 302 13.07 1.99 -11.39
N ALA A 303 13.54 1.73 -10.18
CA ALA A 303 13.36 2.62 -9.04
C ALA A 303 14.63 2.75 -8.16
N PRO A 304 15.85 2.84 -8.74
CA PRO A 304 17.07 2.93 -7.93
C PRO A 304 17.01 4.20 -7.11
N GLN A 305 17.09 4.12 -5.78
CA GLN A 305 16.90 5.29 -4.93
C GLN A 305 18.04 5.52 -3.96
N GLY A 306 18.23 6.80 -3.61
CA GLY A 306 19.09 7.26 -2.52
C GLY A 306 18.42 8.42 -1.79
N TYR A 307 19.09 8.93 -0.76
CA TYR A 307 18.54 9.98 0.09
C TYR A 307 19.31 11.29 -0.06
N LEU A 308 18.59 12.41 -0.01
CA LEU A 308 19.15 13.74 0.11
C LEU A 308 18.75 14.33 1.47
N LEU A 309 19.75 14.73 2.25
CA LEU A 309 19.55 15.43 3.50
C LEU A 309 20.32 16.75 3.47
N VAL A 310 19.61 17.86 3.57
CA VAL A 310 20.22 19.19 3.70
C VAL A 310 19.99 19.70 5.11
N LYS A 311 21.06 19.98 5.85
CA LYS A 311 20.98 20.38 7.25
C LYS A 311 22.01 21.44 7.65
N GLN A 312 21.77 22.10 8.77
CA GLN A 312 22.74 23.02 9.36
C GLN A 312 23.83 22.23 10.10
N GLU A 313 25.03 22.80 10.18
CA GLU A 313 26.08 22.25 11.04
C GLU A 313 25.70 22.33 12.53
N LYS A 314 25.07 23.45 12.92
CA LYS A 314 24.58 23.74 14.27
C LYS A 314 23.35 24.65 14.22
N GLY A 315 22.47 24.51 15.21
CA GLY A 315 21.23 25.29 15.33
C GLY A 315 20.10 24.80 14.41
N ASN A 316 18.97 25.50 14.47
CA ASN A 316 17.69 25.14 13.84
C ASN A 316 17.01 26.34 13.14
N LYS A 317 17.79 27.38 12.80
CA LYS A 317 17.25 28.65 12.28
C LYS A 317 16.66 28.56 10.88
N TYR A 318 16.84 27.43 10.18
CA TYR A 318 16.30 27.19 8.84
C TYR A 318 15.34 26.00 8.76
N ASP A 319 14.91 25.42 9.88
CA ASP A 319 14.11 24.18 9.88
C ASP A 319 12.76 24.33 9.16
N GLU A 320 12.21 25.54 9.08
CA GLU A 320 10.97 25.85 8.32
C GLU A 320 11.23 26.25 6.85
N THR A 321 12.49 26.29 6.42
CA THR A 321 12.84 26.70 5.06
C THR A 321 12.63 25.55 4.07
N LYS A 322 12.18 25.87 2.86
CA LYS A 322 12.14 24.91 1.74
C LYS A 322 13.38 25.05 0.87
N LEU A 323 13.83 23.94 0.30
CA LEU A 323 14.78 23.93 -0.81
C LEU A 323 14.11 23.42 -2.08
N ILE A 324 14.45 24.05 -3.19
CA ILE A 324 14.02 23.62 -4.52
C ILE A 324 15.05 22.63 -5.03
N VAL A 325 14.60 21.46 -5.45
CA VAL A 325 15.41 20.44 -6.13
C VAL A 325 15.03 20.41 -7.60
N ARG A 326 16.04 20.33 -8.47
CA ARG A 326 15.90 20.20 -9.93
C ARG A 326 16.81 19.09 -10.42
N GLN A 327 16.43 18.43 -11.51
CA GLN A 327 17.38 17.57 -12.23
C GLN A 327 18.42 18.47 -12.92
N VAL A 328 19.68 18.04 -12.98
CA VAL A 328 20.75 18.82 -13.63
C VAL A 328 20.34 19.25 -15.03
N GLY A 329 20.54 20.54 -15.33
CA GLY A 329 20.23 21.14 -16.63
C GLY A 329 18.76 21.47 -16.87
N LYS A 330 17.85 21.11 -15.95
CA LYS A 330 16.43 21.45 -16.02
C LYS A 330 16.11 22.70 -15.21
N LYS A 331 15.18 23.52 -15.71
CA LYS A 331 14.73 24.74 -15.02
C LYS A 331 13.52 24.47 -14.12
N GLU A 332 12.74 23.45 -14.46
CA GLU A 332 11.56 23.04 -13.75
C GLU A 332 11.92 22.57 -12.34
N THR A 333 11.16 23.05 -11.36
CA THR A 333 11.20 22.50 -10.01
C THR A 333 10.75 21.05 -10.07
N LEU A 334 11.64 20.12 -9.71
CA LEU A 334 11.29 18.72 -9.56
C LEU A 334 10.53 18.50 -8.25
N TYR A 335 11.03 19.09 -7.16
CA TYR A 335 10.46 18.93 -5.84
C TYR A 335 10.82 20.10 -4.91
N ALA A 336 9.95 20.39 -3.95
CA ALA A 336 10.18 21.39 -2.91
C ALA A 336 10.35 20.68 -1.56
N GLN A 337 11.59 20.28 -1.26
CA GLN A 337 11.92 19.53 -0.05
C GLN A 337 11.99 20.45 1.17
N GLU A 338 11.52 19.95 2.31
CA GLU A 338 11.71 20.60 3.60
C GLU A 338 13.16 20.48 4.07
N PHE A 339 13.73 21.59 4.53
CA PHE A 339 15.06 21.60 5.09
C PHE A 339 15.12 20.73 6.37
N GLY A 340 16.25 20.06 6.60
CA GLY A 340 16.45 19.20 7.76
C GLY A 340 15.81 17.80 7.65
N LYS A 341 14.87 17.60 6.72
CA LYS A 341 14.28 16.28 6.47
C LYS A 341 15.03 15.52 5.37
N SER A 342 15.20 14.22 5.59
CA SER A 342 15.75 13.30 4.58
C SER A 342 14.65 12.91 3.62
N GLU A 343 14.92 13.03 2.32
CA GLU A 343 13.95 12.73 1.26
C GLU A 343 14.54 11.77 0.25
N LYS A 344 13.70 10.89 -0.31
CA LYS A 344 14.14 9.82 -1.22
C LYS A 344 13.99 10.27 -2.68
N TYR A 345 15.05 10.10 -3.47
CA TYR A 345 15.09 10.45 -4.90
C TYR A 345 15.64 9.28 -5.69
N LEU A 346 15.29 9.21 -6.97
CA LEU A 346 15.97 8.31 -7.89
C LEU A 346 17.47 8.65 -7.96
N VAL A 347 18.31 7.63 -8.13
CA VAL A 347 19.74 7.79 -8.36
C VAL A 347 19.95 8.66 -9.60
N GLY A 348 20.80 9.67 -9.44
CA GLY A 348 20.98 10.70 -10.46
C GLY A 348 21.76 11.90 -9.94
N THR A 349 21.80 12.94 -10.78
CA THR A 349 22.46 14.20 -10.44
C THR A 349 21.45 15.33 -10.39
N TYR A 350 21.51 16.14 -9.35
CA TYR A 350 20.54 17.18 -9.03
C TYR A 350 21.21 18.51 -8.70
N ASP A 351 20.48 19.59 -8.98
CA ASP A 351 20.81 20.94 -8.53
C ASP A 351 19.81 21.35 -7.44
N ILE A 352 20.29 22.05 -6.42
CA ILE A 352 19.44 22.58 -5.35
C ILE A 352 19.61 24.08 -5.17
N GLU A 353 18.50 24.72 -4.80
CA GLU A 353 18.41 26.13 -4.43
C GLU A 353 17.74 26.22 -3.05
N LEU A 354 18.50 26.66 -2.05
CA LEU A 354 17.96 26.92 -0.73
C LEU A 354 17.47 28.36 -0.67
N LEU A 355 16.24 28.53 -0.19
CA LEU A 355 15.56 29.83 -0.09
C LEU A 355 16.03 30.66 1.12
N THR A 356 17.33 30.63 1.41
CA THR A 356 17.96 31.45 2.46
C THR A 356 18.28 32.85 1.96
N LEU A 357 18.73 33.73 2.86
CA LEU A 357 19.21 35.08 2.50
C LEU A 357 20.72 35.22 2.73
N PRO A 358 21.52 35.49 1.69
CA PRO A 358 21.24 35.27 0.27
C PRO A 358 20.96 33.79 -0.04
N ARG A 359 20.39 33.53 -1.23
CA ARG A 359 20.11 32.17 -1.70
C ARG A 359 21.42 31.37 -1.82
N ILE A 360 21.36 30.10 -1.44
CA ILE A 360 22.46 29.15 -1.64
C ILE A 360 22.10 28.24 -2.81
N TYR A 361 23.03 28.14 -3.77
CA TYR A 361 22.93 27.19 -4.87
C TYR A 361 24.01 26.12 -4.71
N LYS A 362 23.64 24.86 -4.90
CA LYS A 362 24.58 23.73 -4.98
C LYS A 362 24.22 22.91 -6.20
N ASN A 363 25.18 22.78 -7.11
CA ASN A 363 24.96 22.12 -8.38
C ASN A 363 25.66 20.76 -8.41
N ASN A 364 25.22 19.89 -9.32
CA ASN A 364 25.83 18.59 -9.59
C ASN A 364 25.92 17.65 -8.38
N ILE A 365 24.89 17.66 -7.52
CA ILE A 365 24.79 16.79 -6.36
C ILE A 365 24.44 15.39 -6.83
N LYS A 366 25.33 14.42 -6.59
CA LYS A 366 25.10 13.02 -6.93
C LYS A 366 24.37 12.31 -5.80
N ILE A 367 23.21 11.75 -6.11
CA ILE A 367 22.48 10.82 -5.23
C ILE A 367 22.82 9.42 -5.71
N THR A 368 23.21 8.54 -4.78
CA THR A 368 23.68 7.18 -5.09
C THR A 368 22.85 6.15 -4.34
N GLN A 369 22.80 4.92 -4.89
CA GLN A 369 21.97 3.82 -4.41
C GLN A 369 22.11 3.61 -2.90
N SER A 370 20.98 3.58 -2.20
CA SER A 370 20.85 3.26 -0.77
C SER A 370 21.72 4.09 0.18
N LYS A 371 22.24 5.25 -0.28
CA LYS A 371 23.09 6.14 0.52
C LYS A 371 22.44 7.49 0.75
N THR A 372 22.77 8.11 1.88
CA THR A 372 22.36 9.48 2.20
C THR A 372 23.42 10.49 1.79
N THR A 373 23.17 11.21 0.71
CA THR A 373 23.94 12.39 0.33
C THR A 373 23.57 13.54 1.26
N THR A 374 24.50 13.91 2.14
CA THR A 374 24.29 14.97 3.14
C THR A 374 24.97 16.28 2.72
N ILE A 375 24.22 17.37 2.69
CA ILE A 375 24.74 18.72 2.45
C ILE A 375 24.63 19.51 3.74
N LYS A 376 25.77 19.98 4.22
CA LYS A 376 25.85 20.83 5.41
C LYS A 376 25.96 22.29 5.00
N ILE A 377 25.21 23.15 5.66
CA ILE A 377 25.33 24.61 5.56
C ILE A 377 25.72 25.22 6.90
N LEU A 378 26.41 26.35 6.83
CA LEU A 378 26.79 27.12 8.01
C LEU A 378 25.55 27.62 8.76
N GLN A 379 25.72 27.81 10.06
CA GLN A 379 24.71 28.47 10.87
C GLN A 379 24.61 29.95 10.46
N PRO A 380 23.41 30.51 10.28
CA PRO A 380 23.25 31.91 9.97
C PRO A 380 23.55 32.81 11.17
N GLY A 381 23.76 34.08 10.90
CA GLY A 381 23.75 35.13 11.91
C GLY A 381 22.43 35.89 11.93
N LEU A 382 22.15 36.56 13.05
CA LEU A 382 21.01 37.46 13.19
C LEU A 382 21.46 38.91 13.00
N VAL A 383 20.77 39.65 12.14
CA VAL A 383 21.09 41.05 11.85
C VAL A 383 19.93 41.91 12.28
N ASN A 384 20.18 42.79 13.24
CA ASN A 384 19.20 43.74 13.76
C ASN A 384 19.46 45.11 13.12
N PHE A 385 18.58 45.53 12.21
CA PHE A 385 18.62 46.87 11.63
C PHE A 385 17.83 47.84 12.51
N ASN A 386 18.45 48.97 12.83
CA ASN A 386 17.85 50.06 13.59
C ASN A 386 17.98 51.37 12.80
N MET A 387 16.87 51.81 12.22
CA MET A 387 16.77 53.05 11.45
C MET A 387 16.12 54.15 12.30
N PRO A 388 16.61 55.39 12.24
CA PRO A 388 16.07 56.50 13.04
C PRO A 388 14.69 56.97 12.56
N ALA A 389 14.29 56.64 11.33
CA ALA A 389 12.99 56.96 10.75
C ALA A 389 12.63 55.93 9.67
N LYS A 390 11.42 56.02 9.10
CA LYS A 390 11.07 55.24 7.90
C LYS A 390 11.89 55.73 6.71
N GLY A 391 12.22 54.81 5.81
CA GLY A 391 13.05 55.10 4.66
C GLY A 391 13.04 54.02 3.59
N PHE A 392 13.94 54.17 2.63
CA PHE A 392 14.16 53.22 1.56
C PHE A 392 15.58 52.72 1.63
N GLY A 393 15.76 51.41 1.49
CA GLY A 393 17.09 50.83 1.51
C GLY A 393 17.17 49.50 0.80
N SER A 394 18.40 49.07 0.56
CA SER A 394 18.72 47.80 -0.06
C SER A 394 19.91 47.16 0.65
N LEU A 395 19.82 45.86 0.83
CA LEU A 395 20.87 45.03 1.38
C LEU A 395 21.59 44.28 0.26
N TYR A 396 22.92 44.31 0.30
CA TYR A 396 23.79 43.64 -0.65
C TYR A 396 24.75 42.71 0.09
N VAL A 397 25.01 41.54 -0.49
CA VAL A 397 26.15 40.69 -0.10
C VAL A 397 27.33 41.00 -1.02
N ILE A 398 28.50 41.19 -0.44
CA ILE A 398 29.73 41.45 -1.17
C ILE A 398 30.44 40.12 -1.42
N ARG A 399 30.60 39.76 -2.70
CA ARG A 399 31.30 38.55 -3.15
C ARG A 399 32.47 38.97 -4.02
N ASN A 400 33.69 38.80 -3.52
CA ASN A 400 34.92 39.32 -4.12
C ASN A 400 34.78 40.84 -4.34
N THR A 401 34.80 41.29 -5.60
CA THR A 401 34.64 42.70 -5.99
C THR A 401 33.21 43.06 -6.42
N LYS A 402 32.28 42.09 -6.45
CA LYS A 402 30.90 42.32 -6.90
C LYS A 402 29.95 42.45 -5.72
N GLN A 403 29.02 43.40 -5.79
CA GLN A 403 27.86 43.46 -4.89
C GLN A 403 26.68 42.74 -5.53
N VAL A 404 26.00 41.90 -4.76
CA VAL A 404 24.81 41.16 -5.18
C VAL A 404 23.65 41.58 -4.30
N TRP A 405 22.56 42.04 -4.90
CA TRP A 405 21.35 42.43 -4.17
C TRP A 405 20.73 41.22 -3.45
N VAL A 406 20.32 41.42 -2.19
CA VAL A 406 19.74 40.39 -1.32
C VAL A 406 18.26 40.64 -1.09
N CYS A 407 17.91 41.82 -0.58
CA CYS A 407 16.54 42.24 -0.32
C CYS A 407 16.44 43.77 -0.17
N ASN A 408 15.21 44.28 -0.15
CA ASN A 408 14.91 45.68 0.15
C ASN A 408 14.57 45.85 1.65
N LEU A 409 14.94 47.01 2.20
CA LEU A 409 14.69 47.43 3.59
C LEU A 409 13.81 48.69 3.58
N ASN A 410 12.58 48.55 3.09
CA ASN A 410 11.67 49.67 2.84
C ASN A 410 10.65 49.83 3.96
N GLY A 411 10.45 51.06 4.43
CA GLY A 411 9.38 51.42 5.38
C GLY A 411 9.58 50.95 6.82
N VAL A 412 10.69 50.28 7.12
CA VAL A 412 11.01 49.71 8.44
C VAL A 412 11.87 50.64 9.28
N THR A 413 11.60 50.69 10.59
CA THR A 413 12.45 51.36 11.59
C THR A 413 13.26 50.37 12.41
N ARG A 414 12.74 49.16 12.61
CA ARG A 414 13.42 48.02 13.23
C ARG A 414 13.07 46.76 12.47
N GLU A 415 14.07 45.96 12.12
CA GLU A 415 13.85 44.69 11.44
C GLU A 415 14.98 43.71 11.76
N VAL A 416 14.63 42.41 11.86
CA VAL A 416 15.58 41.34 12.15
C VAL A 416 15.62 40.39 10.96
N TYR A 417 16.82 40.16 10.42
CA TYR A 417 17.04 39.20 9.34
C TYR A 417 17.95 38.06 9.78
N THR A 418 17.59 36.85 9.37
CA THR A 418 18.48 35.68 9.40
C THR A 418 19.29 35.66 8.12
N LEU A 419 20.59 35.95 8.21
CA LEU A 419 21.48 36.04 7.04
C LEU A 419 22.59 34.99 7.09
N GLN A 420 22.98 34.49 5.91
CA GLN A 420 24.15 33.63 5.78
C GLN A 420 25.43 34.40 6.16
N PRO A 421 26.46 33.71 6.69
CA PRO A 421 27.75 34.34 6.98
C PRO A 421 28.36 34.99 5.74
N GLY A 422 28.92 36.19 5.89
CA GLY A 422 29.46 36.96 4.77
C GLY A 422 29.69 38.44 5.08
N ASN A 423 30.22 39.16 4.10
CA ASN A 423 30.36 40.61 4.15
C ASN A 423 29.17 41.25 3.44
N TYR A 424 28.60 42.28 4.05
CA TYR A 424 27.38 42.92 3.59
C TYR A 424 27.54 44.44 3.53
N ARG A 425 26.76 45.04 2.64
CA ARG A 425 26.59 46.47 2.51
C ARG A 425 25.11 46.80 2.55
N VAL A 426 24.75 47.79 3.36
CA VAL A 426 23.41 48.35 3.37
C VAL A 426 23.47 49.80 2.91
N VAL A 427 22.57 50.16 1.99
CA VAL A 427 22.36 51.52 1.52
C VAL A 427 20.97 51.93 1.95
N TRP A 428 20.84 53.09 2.60
CA TRP A 428 19.56 53.54 3.13
C TRP A 428 19.45 55.06 3.20
N ARG A 429 18.24 55.58 2.97
CA ARG A 429 17.89 57.00 3.14
C ARG A 429 16.51 57.15 3.77
N THR A 430 16.26 58.25 4.48
CA THR A 430 14.92 58.56 5.02
C THR A 430 13.91 58.83 3.90
N THR A 431 12.62 58.66 4.19
CA THR A 431 11.54 59.03 3.26
C THR A 431 11.53 60.53 2.95
N SER A 432 11.94 61.37 3.91
CA SER A 432 12.05 62.83 3.76
C SER A 432 13.24 63.27 2.89
N ALA A 433 14.28 62.45 2.75
CA ALA A 433 15.44 62.79 1.92
C ALA A 433 15.05 62.83 0.43
N LYS A 434 15.14 64.03 -0.17
CA LYS A 434 14.80 64.30 -1.58
C LYS A 434 15.99 64.25 -2.55
N LYS A 435 17.21 64.04 -2.06
CA LYS A 435 18.42 63.92 -2.89
C LYS A 435 19.10 62.57 -2.67
N MET A 436 19.74 62.06 -3.73
CA MET A 436 20.34 60.71 -3.74
C MET A 436 21.62 60.61 -2.91
N ASP A 437 22.39 61.69 -2.83
CA ASP A 437 23.63 61.85 -2.05
C ASP A 437 23.39 61.80 -0.53
N LEU A 438 22.15 61.96 -0.08
CA LEU A 438 21.74 61.76 1.33
C LEU A 438 21.60 60.28 1.71
N SER A 439 21.96 59.35 0.81
CA SER A 439 21.99 57.92 1.11
C SER A 439 23.18 57.59 2.01
N LYS A 440 22.90 56.98 3.16
CA LYS A 440 23.91 56.44 4.06
C LYS A 440 24.29 55.03 3.62
N ILE A 441 25.58 54.72 3.68
CA ILE A 441 26.11 53.40 3.35
C ILE A 441 26.84 52.86 4.58
N LYS A 442 26.56 51.60 4.95
CA LYS A 442 27.30 50.90 6.00
C LYS A 442 27.68 49.50 5.56
N ASP A 443 28.94 49.16 5.79
CA ASP A 443 29.47 47.82 5.60
C ASP A 443 29.55 47.10 6.95
N PHE A 444 29.22 45.81 6.96
CA PHE A 444 29.25 44.99 8.16
C PHE A 444 29.48 43.52 7.81
N LYS A 445 29.87 42.72 8.81
CA LYS A 445 30.14 41.29 8.65
C LYS A 445 29.17 40.47 9.47
N VAL A 446 28.57 39.46 8.84
CA VAL A 446 27.76 38.44 9.51
C VAL A 446 28.64 37.24 9.77
N VAL A 447 28.73 36.83 11.04
CA VAL A 447 29.49 35.66 11.49
C VAL A 447 28.50 34.57 11.92
N SER A 448 28.84 33.32 11.60
CA SER A 448 28.04 32.15 11.92
C SER A 448 27.60 32.13 13.39
N GLY A 449 26.29 32.02 13.63
CA GLY A 449 25.69 31.93 14.97
C GLY A 449 25.75 33.21 15.82
N ARG A 450 26.26 34.33 15.30
CA ARG A 450 26.37 35.59 16.05
C ARG A 450 25.30 36.59 15.63
N SER A 451 24.98 37.51 16.54
CA SER A 451 24.13 38.66 16.27
C SER A 451 24.97 39.90 15.97
N VAL A 452 24.54 40.71 15.00
CA VAL A 452 25.12 42.02 14.69
C VAL A 452 24.02 43.07 14.65
N VAL A 453 24.33 44.28 15.12
CA VAL A 453 23.41 45.41 15.13
C VAL A 453 23.92 46.48 14.16
N VAL A 454 23.09 46.88 13.20
CA VAL A 454 23.40 47.92 12.23
C VAL A 454 22.49 49.11 12.49
N LYS A 455 23.07 50.20 13.00
CA LYS A 455 22.35 51.46 13.33
C LYS A 455 22.62 52.52 12.27
N PHE A 456 21.63 53.33 11.89
CA PHE A 456 21.79 54.41 10.89
C PHE A 456 21.70 55.83 11.44
#